data_AF-A0A8T3DQ74-F1
#
_entry.id   AF-A0A8T3DQ74-F1
#
_cell.length_a   1.000
_cell.length_b   1.000
_cell.length_c   1.000
_cell.angle_alpha   90.00
_cell.angle_beta   90.00
_cell.angle_gamma   90.00
#
_symmetry.space_group_name_H-M   'P 1'
#
loop_
_entity.id
_entity.type
_entity.pdbx_description
1 polymer ?
#
loop_
_entity_poly.entity_id
_entity_poly.type
_entity_poly.pdbx_seq_one_letter_code
_entity_poly.pdbx_strand_id
1 'polypeptide(L)'
;MSCDRGYRLLGRTSLMCMPNRRWSGTSYCRQVRCRVLPLTLHGTYTCTNGVVADSRCDFTCDPGYQLEGVRSRTCMPGGRWNGIEPTCADRDPPKIKCPLSRVRVAEPGKLTAKVSWDPPVVKDTADATPTDLTRIGEPSGSEFSEGIHVIRYKVYDLARNKALCKFIVRVEEPLYGSFTCSVEGNIYGAECEFRCDPGYERRGNPTTMCQFDRTWSGVPPTCAAMEITTDVRTSSALLDQFSGKRRLLIIFTPSTDDQNYKLQEMMLQTAECGLHLRQVTVVELLGLPPKEVGRINGKLLDIDVMEGLRKALRISQAYFSMVLLDKRGVDRERIINPTTSEELFSLIDTYLLDEAERERLEKYRNHCD
;
A
#
# COMPACT_ATOMS: atom_id res chain seq x y z
N MET A 1 -66.70 -6.91 -49.02
CA MET A 1 -65.68 -5.88 -48.75
C MET A 1 -64.77 -6.37 -47.64
N SER A 2 -63.47 -6.38 -47.86
CA SER A 2 -62.41 -6.74 -46.91
C SER A 2 -61.35 -5.64 -46.91
N CYS A 3 -60.68 -5.43 -45.78
CA CYS A 3 -59.57 -4.49 -45.67
C CYS A 3 -58.25 -5.23 -45.62
N ASP A 4 -57.19 -4.55 -46.07
CA ASP A 4 -55.82 -5.01 -45.88
C ASP A 4 -55.47 -5.11 -44.38
N ARG A 5 -54.47 -5.94 -44.07
CA ARG A 5 -53.98 -6.10 -42.70
C ARG A 5 -53.60 -4.74 -42.09
N GLY A 6 -53.97 -4.53 -40.83
CA GLY A 6 -53.73 -3.26 -40.13
C GLY A 6 -54.81 -2.20 -40.34
N TYR A 7 -55.83 -2.47 -41.17
CA TYR A 7 -57.00 -1.61 -41.36
C TYR A 7 -58.28 -2.30 -40.85
N ARG A 8 -59.19 -1.49 -40.30
CA ARG A 8 -60.51 -1.92 -39.84
C ARG A 8 -61.57 -1.41 -40.80
N LEU A 9 -62.44 -2.31 -41.26
CA LEU A 9 -63.59 -1.95 -42.07
C LEU A 9 -64.59 -1.16 -41.22
N LEU A 10 -64.99 0.02 -41.71
CA LEU A 10 -66.10 0.80 -41.18
C LEU A 10 -67.19 0.85 -42.24
N GLY A 11 -68.43 0.57 -41.83
CA GLY A 11 -69.57 0.46 -42.74
C GLY A 11 -69.93 -1.00 -43.06
N ARG A 12 -70.60 -1.23 -44.19
CA ARG A 12 -71.16 -2.55 -44.53
C ARG A 12 -70.10 -3.50 -45.09
N THR A 13 -70.20 -4.79 -44.73
CA THR A 13 -69.33 -5.87 -45.26
C THR A 13 -69.71 -6.30 -46.68
N SER A 14 -70.93 -6.00 -47.13
CA SER A 14 -71.42 -6.20 -48.48
C SER A 14 -72.20 -4.97 -48.95
N LEU A 15 -71.94 -4.54 -50.18
CA LEU A 15 -72.62 -3.41 -50.82
C LEU A 15 -73.36 -3.91 -52.05
N MET A 16 -74.59 -3.42 -52.21
CA MET A 16 -75.44 -3.75 -53.35
C MET A 16 -75.73 -2.46 -54.12
N CYS A 17 -75.62 -2.52 -55.45
CA CYS A 17 -76.00 -1.40 -56.31
C CYS A 17 -77.53 -1.35 -56.41
N MET A 18 -78.12 -0.24 -55.99
CA MET A 18 -79.58 -0.05 -55.98
C MET A 18 -80.07 0.52 -57.32
N PRO A 19 -81.38 0.38 -57.66
CA PRO A 19 -81.96 0.88 -58.92
C PRO A 19 -81.76 2.38 -59.16
N ASN A 20 -81.57 3.17 -58.09
CA ASN A 20 -81.25 4.60 -58.15
C ASN A 20 -79.77 4.89 -58.47
N ARG A 21 -79.00 3.88 -58.88
CA ARG A 21 -77.56 3.95 -59.20
C ARG A 21 -76.67 4.38 -58.04
N ARG A 22 -77.11 4.15 -56.79
CA ARG A 22 -76.31 4.38 -55.57
C ARG A 22 -76.05 3.07 -54.84
N TRP A 23 -74.96 3.03 -54.08
CA TRP A 23 -74.65 1.90 -53.20
C TRP A 23 -75.57 1.86 -51.98
N SER A 24 -75.90 0.66 -51.49
CA SER A 24 -76.75 0.41 -50.31
C SER A 24 -76.18 0.91 -48.98
N GLY A 25 -74.97 1.49 -49.00
CA GLY A 25 -74.29 2.10 -47.88
C GLY A 25 -72.88 2.53 -48.27
N THR A 26 -72.10 2.94 -47.26
CA THR A 26 -70.66 3.20 -47.41
C THR A 26 -69.86 2.08 -46.76
N SER A 27 -68.67 1.84 -47.29
CA SER A 27 -67.65 1.03 -46.61
C SER A 27 -66.28 1.64 -46.90
N TYR A 28 -65.48 1.88 -45.88
CA TYR A 28 -64.10 2.31 -46.06
C TYR A 28 -63.20 1.73 -44.98
N CYS A 29 -61.93 1.56 -45.31
CA CYS A 29 -60.92 0.99 -44.42
C CYS A 29 -60.24 2.13 -43.65
N ARG A 30 -60.33 2.09 -42.32
CA ARG A 30 -59.60 3.04 -41.45
C ARG A 30 -58.43 2.33 -40.79
N GLN A 31 -57.25 2.94 -40.86
CA GLN A 31 -56.05 2.40 -40.24
C GLN A 31 -56.28 2.21 -38.73
N VAL A 32 -55.93 1.04 -38.21
CA VAL A 32 -55.99 0.77 -36.77
C VAL A 32 -54.85 1.50 -36.08
N ARG A 33 -55.17 2.16 -34.97
CA ARG A 33 -54.21 2.88 -34.15
C ARG A 33 -54.32 2.42 -32.70
N CYS A 34 -53.19 2.17 -32.07
CA CYS A 34 -53.09 1.94 -30.65
C CYS A 34 -53.11 3.26 -29.87
N ARG A 35 -53.35 3.18 -28.57
CA ARG A 35 -53.18 4.34 -27.67
C ARG A 35 -51.70 4.73 -27.59
N VAL A 36 -51.45 6.02 -27.36
CA VAL A 36 -50.11 6.52 -27.08
C VAL A 36 -49.60 5.84 -25.79
N LEU A 37 -48.37 5.33 -25.84
CA LEU A 37 -47.71 4.73 -24.68
C LEU A 37 -47.38 5.85 -23.67
N PRO A 38 -47.55 5.61 -22.35
CA PRO A 38 -47.20 6.61 -21.36
C PRO A 38 -45.68 6.81 -21.30
N LEU A 39 -45.26 7.86 -20.60
CA LEU A 39 -43.83 8.13 -20.38
C LEU A 39 -43.27 7.11 -19.39
N THR A 40 -42.13 6.51 -19.74
CA THR A 40 -41.39 5.61 -18.85
C THR A 40 -40.46 6.46 -17.98
N LEU A 41 -40.53 6.31 -16.66
CA LEU A 41 -39.61 7.01 -15.75
C LEU A 41 -38.17 6.50 -15.99
N HIS A 42 -37.22 7.41 -16.17
CA HIS A 42 -35.82 7.11 -16.53
C HIS A 42 -35.66 6.29 -17.82
N GLY A 43 -36.57 6.48 -18.78
CA GLY A 43 -36.52 5.78 -20.06
C GLY A 43 -37.29 6.47 -21.18
N THR A 44 -37.02 6.00 -22.38
CA THR A 44 -37.59 6.50 -23.63
C THR A 44 -37.96 5.32 -24.53
N TYR A 45 -38.75 5.57 -25.57
CA TYR A 45 -39.05 4.56 -26.58
C TYR A 45 -39.06 5.16 -27.97
N THR A 46 -38.71 4.34 -28.96
CA THR A 46 -38.75 4.71 -30.37
C THR A 46 -39.63 3.73 -31.14
N CYS A 47 -40.54 4.25 -31.95
CA CYS A 47 -41.50 3.44 -32.70
C CYS A 47 -41.21 3.52 -34.19
N THR A 48 -41.20 2.36 -34.84
CA THR A 48 -41.01 2.21 -36.29
C THR A 48 -42.01 2.99 -37.14
N ASN A 49 -43.29 3.05 -36.72
CA ASN A 49 -44.33 3.81 -37.45
C ASN A 49 -45.35 4.45 -36.49
N GLY A 50 -44.87 5.14 -35.46
CA GLY A 50 -45.73 5.76 -34.43
C GLY A 50 -46.66 4.75 -33.78
N VAL A 51 -47.96 5.08 -33.69
CA VAL A 51 -48.98 4.27 -32.98
C VAL A 51 -49.92 3.49 -33.89
N VAL A 52 -49.50 3.14 -35.12
CA VAL A 52 -50.35 2.38 -36.06
C VAL A 52 -50.20 0.86 -35.88
N ALA A 53 -51.16 0.07 -36.35
CA ALA A 53 -51.10 -1.39 -36.30
C ALA A 53 -49.83 -1.94 -36.98
N ASP A 54 -49.32 -3.03 -36.41
CA ASP A 54 -48.03 -3.67 -36.73
C ASP A 54 -46.79 -2.79 -36.44
N SER A 55 -46.93 -1.54 -35.95
CA SER A 55 -45.81 -0.74 -35.46
C SER A 55 -45.17 -1.38 -34.24
N ARG A 56 -43.84 -1.50 -34.27
CA ARG A 56 -43.00 -1.94 -33.15
C ARG A 56 -42.35 -0.73 -32.48
N CYS A 57 -42.49 -0.63 -31.15
CA CYS A 57 -41.79 0.32 -30.31
C CYS A 57 -40.76 -0.39 -29.45
N ASP A 58 -39.50 0.03 -29.53
CA ASP A 58 -38.39 -0.46 -28.73
C ASP A 58 -38.07 0.54 -27.61
N PHE A 59 -37.94 0.05 -26.39
CA PHE A 59 -37.72 0.82 -25.16
C PHE A 59 -36.23 0.84 -24.80
N THR A 60 -35.77 1.98 -24.32
CA THR A 60 -34.38 2.24 -23.91
C THR A 60 -34.37 3.01 -22.60
N CYS A 61 -33.59 2.58 -21.64
CA CYS A 61 -33.43 3.30 -20.37
C CYS A 61 -32.35 4.38 -20.48
N ASP A 62 -32.46 5.39 -19.62
CA ASP A 62 -31.44 6.42 -19.45
C ASP A 62 -30.15 5.78 -18.89
N PRO A 63 -28.96 6.42 -19.08
CA PRO A 63 -27.71 5.90 -18.54
C PRO A 63 -27.79 5.63 -17.03
N GLY A 64 -27.27 4.49 -16.57
CA GLY A 64 -27.35 4.04 -15.17
C GLY A 64 -28.59 3.20 -14.84
N TYR A 65 -29.59 3.17 -15.71
CA TYR A 65 -30.80 2.37 -15.52
C TYR A 65 -30.83 1.15 -16.45
N GLN A 66 -31.34 0.04 -15.92
CA GLN A 66 -31.48 -1.22 -16.64
C GLN A 66 -32.96 -1.53 -16.89
N LEU A 67 -33.26 -2.02 -18.10
CA LEU A 67 -34.64 -2.32 -18.49
C LEU A 67 -35.10 -3.64 -17.87
N GLU A 68 -36.20 -3.60 -17.13
CA GLU A 68 -36.92 -4.75 -16.60
C GLU A 68 -38.16 -5.05 -17.45
N GLY A 69 -38.22 -6.27 -17.97
CA GLY A 69 -39.31 -6.74 -18.83
C GLY A 69 -38.92 -6.83 -20.30
N VAL A 70 -39.92 -6.78 -21.18
CA VAL A 70 -39.72 -6.99 -22.62
C VAL A 70 -39.33 -5.69 -23.31
N ARG A 71 -38.20 -5.71 -24.03
CA ARG A 71 -37.63 -4.53 -24.71
C ARG A 71 -38.52 -3.86 -25.76
N SER A 72 -39.57 -4.53 -26.20
CA SER A 72 -40.34 -4.07 -27.35
C SER A 72 -41.80 -4.44 -27.25
N ARG A 73 -42.66 -3.55 -27.74
CA ARG A 73 -44.09 -3.78 -27.85
C ARG A 73 -44.54 -3.54 -29.28
N THR A 74 -45.52 -4.31 -29.73
CA THR A 74 -46.09 -4.24 -31.08
C THR A 74 -47.57 -3.90 -30.99
N CYS A 75 -48.00 -2.95 -31.81
CA CYS A 75 -49.40 -2.55 -31.88
C CYS A 75 -50.19 -3.63 -32.62
N MET A 76 -51.06 -4.34 -31.90
CA MET A 76 -51.82 -5.44 -32.49
C MET A 76 -52.98 -4.90 -33.35
N PRO A 77 -53.46 -5.67 -34.34
CA PRO A 77 -54.62 -5.31 -35.18
C PRO A 77 -55.92 -5.00 -34.41
N GLY A 78 -56.02 -5.41 -33.14
CA GLY A 78 -57.11 -5.05 -32.24
C GLY A 78 -57.03 -3.63 -31.63
N GLY A 79 -55.99 -2.84 -31.96
CA GLY A 79 -55.79 -1.49 -31.42
C GLY A 79 -55.23 -1.46 -29.98
N ARG A 80 -54.55 -2.53 -29.56
CA ARG A 80 -53.89 -2.64 -28.24
C ARG A 80 -52.44 -3.06 -28.42
N TRP A 81 -51.55 -2.51 -27.60
CA TRP A 81 -50.17 -2.99 -27.51
C TRP A 81 -50.13 -4.38 -26.87
N ASN A 82 -49.26 -5.25 -27.37
CA ASN A 82 -49.00 -6.53 -26.73
C ASN A 82 -48.18 -6.36 -25.44
N GLY A 83 -48.19 -7.40 -24.60
CA GLY A 83 -47.38 -7.46 -23.39
C GLY A 83 -47.66 -6.36 -22.36
N ILE A 84 -46.77 -6.28 -21.37
CA ILE A 84 -46.78 -5.29 -20.30
C ILE A 84 -45.70 -4.24 -20.60
N GLU A 85 -45.91 -3.02 -20.13
CA GLU A 85 -44.91 -1.97 -20.23
C GLU A 85 -43.68 -2.27 -19.38
N PRO A 86 -42.45 -2.17 -19.94
CA PRO A 86 -41.25 -2.39 -19.16
C PRO A 86 -40.97 -1.20 -18.23
N THR A 87 -40.17 -1.44 -17.19
CA THR A 87 -39.73 -0.42 -16.24
C THR A 87 -38.21 -0.27 -16.28
N CYS A 88 -37.71 0.93 -16.01
CA CYS A 88 -36.27 1.17 -15.86
C CYS A 88 -35.93 1.19 -14.38
N ALA A 89 -35.04 0.29 -13.95
CA ALA A 89 -34.60 0.17 -12.57
C ALA A 89 -33.11 0.47 -12.47
N ASP A 90 -32.73 1.31 -11.51
CA ASP A 90 -31.32 1.51 -11.20
C ASP A 90 -30.79 0.29 -10.45
N ARG A 91 -29.79 -0.35 -11.05
CA ARG A 91 -29.07 -1.51 -10.51
C ARG A 91 -27.56 -1.27 -10.52
N ASP A 92 -27.13 -0.08 -10.93
CA ASP A 92 -25.73 0.24 -11.12
C ASP A 92 -25.21 0.85 -9.82
N PRO A 93 -24.31 0.18 -9.08
CA PRO A 93 -23.84 0.72 -7.82
C PRO A 93 -22.95 1.97 -8.00
N PRO A 94 -22.94 2.87 -7.00
CA PRO A 94 -22.15 4.08 -7.06
C PRO A 94 -20.65 3.79 -7.14
N LYS A 95 -19.92 4.61 -7.88
CA LYS A 95 -18.46 4.51 -8.02
C LYS A 95 -17.78 5.40 -6.99
N ILE A 96 -17.08 4.78 -6.04
CA ILE A 96 -16.30 5.48 -5.01
C ILE A 96 -14.80 5.43 -5.32
N LYS A 97 -14.16 6.59 -5.41
CA LYS A 97 -12.70 6.72 -5.51
C LYS A 97 -12.11 6.80 -4.12
N CYS A 98 -11.38 5.75 -3.74
CA CYS A 98 -10.73 5.64 -2.44
C CYS A 98 -9.54 6.59 -2.29
N PRO A 99 -9.33 7.15 -1.08
CA PRO A 99 -8.02 7.63 -0.68
C PRO A 99 -6.99 6.50 -0.76
N LEU A 100 -5.75 6.86 -1.07
CA LEU A 100 -4.64 5.92 -1.06
C LEU A 100 -4.29 5.52 0.37
N SER A 101 -3.85 4.26 0.55
CA SER A 101 -3.23 3.81 1.79
C SER A 101 -1.99 4.64 2.10
N ARG A 102 -1.73 4.86 3.39
CA ARG A 102 -0.65 5.74 3.86
C ARG A 102 0.16 5.06 4.95
N VAL A 103 1.45 5.33 4.94
CA VAL A 103 2.37 5.00 6.02
C VAL A 103 2.86 6.32 6.62
N ARG A 104 2.84 6.41 7.95
CA ARG A 104 3.35 7.55 8.70
C ARG A 104 4.26 7.06 9.81
N VAL A 105 5.40 7.71 9.96
CA VAL A 105 6.26 7.51 11.11
C VAL A 105 5.73 8.38 12.24
N ALA A 106 5.61 7.82 13.43
CA ALA A 106 5.18 8.56 14.61
C ALA A 106 6.13 9.73 14.90
N GLU A 107 5.57 10.82 15.42
CA GLU A 107 6.40 11.91 15.90
C GLU A 107 7.31 11.37 17.02
N PRO A 108 8.55 11.84 17.10
CA PRO A 108 9.48 11.39 18.13
C PRO A 108 8.87 11.52 19.54
N GLY A 109 8.72 10.38 20.23
CA GLY A 109 8.21 10.32 21.62
C GLY A 109 6.72 10.13 21.76
N LYS A 110 6.03 10.01 20.63
CA LYS A 110 4.67 9.54 20.59
C LYS A 110 4.66 8.13 20.01
N LEU A 111 3.83 7.28 20.59
CA LEU A 111 3.38 6.04 19.93
C LEU A 111 2.22 6.32 18.97
N THR A 112 1.94 7.60 18.68
CA THR A 112 0.83 8.05 17.85
C THR A 112 1.32 9.00 16.75
N ALA A 113 0.67 8.96 15.59
CA ALA A 113 0.89 9.89 14.49
C ALA A 113 -0.43 10.55 14.10
N LYS A 114 -0.43 11.87 13.89
CA LYS A 114 -1.60 12.57 13.34
C LYS A 114 -1.70 12.29 11.83
N VAL A 115 -2.81 11.73 11.38
CA VAL A 115 -3.00 11.35 9.97
C VAL A 115 -4.24 11.98 9.39
N SER A 116 -4.09 12.67 8.27
CA SER A 116 -5.18 13.28 7.50
C SER A 116 -5.19 12.81 6.04
N TRP A 117 -6.38 12.82 5.46
CA TRP A 117 -6.67 12.51 4.06
C TRP A 117 -7.91 13.26 3.58
N ASP A 118 -7.99 13.45 2.27
CA ASP A 118 -9.16 14.03 1.61
C ASP A 118 -10.34 13.05 1.60
N PRO A 119 -11.60 13.52 1.75
CA PRO A 119 -12.78 12.67 1.65
C PRO A 119 -12.84 11.90 0.31
N PRO A 120 -13.39 10.67 0.30
CA PRO A 120 -13.56 9.92 -0.95
C PRO A 120 -14.50 10.65 -1.90
N VAL A 121 -14.19 10.59 -3.20
CA VAL A 121 -15.05 11.15 -4.24
C VAL A 121 -16.02 10.07 -4.69
N VAL A 122 -17.32 10.34 -4.63
CA VAL A 122 -18.36 9.42 -5.08
C VAL A 122 -19.02 9.97 -6.33
N LYS A 123 -19.24 9.11 -7.33
CA LYS A 123 -19.98 9.40 -8.54
C LYS A 123 -20.95 8.28 -8.80
N ASP A 124 -22.19 8.62 -9.09
CA ASP A 124 -23.17 7.65 -9.56
C ASP A 124 -23.60 7.99 -10.99
N THR A 125 -24.05 6.97 -11.74
CA THR A 125 -24.44 7.14 -13.15
C THR A 125 -25.93 7.44 -13.29
N ALA A 126 -26.76 6.90 -12.40
CA ALA A 126 -28.19 7.13 -12.32
C ALA A 126 -28.52 8.41 -11.54
N ASP A 127 -27.77 8.70 -10.47
CA ASP A 127 -28.00 9.80 -9.53
C ASP A 127 -26.88 10.86 -9.51
N ALA A 128 -27.26 12.14 -9.41
CA ALA A 128 -26.30 13.25 -9.36
C ALA A 128 -25.60 13.42 -7.99
N THR A 129 -26.21 12.95 -6.88
CA THR A 129 -25.65 13.07 -5.52
C THR A 129 -26.00 11.86 -4.65
N PRO A 130 -25.04 10.97 -4.35
CA PRO A 130 -25.23 9.84 -3.43
C PRO A 130 -25.54 10.34 -2.02
N THR A 131 -26.55 9.75 -1.38
CA THR A 131 -27.25 10.32 -0.22
C THR A 131 -26.71 9.91 1.15
N ASP A 132 -25.92 8.84 1.24
CA ASP A 132 -25.53 8.28 2.55
C ASP A 132 -24.10 7.72 2.53
N LEU A 133 -23.11 8.55 2.88
CA LEU A 133 -21.71 8.18 3.05
C LEU A 133 -21.39 7.96 4.54
N THR A 134 -21.23 6.69 4.93
CA THR A 134 -20.83 6.31 6.29
C THR A 134 -19.34 5.97 6.35
N ARG A 135 -18.61 6.49 7.35
CA ARG A 135 -17.23 6.10 7.68
C ARG A 135 -17.23 5.14 8.88
N ILE A 136 -16.41 4.09 8.81
CA ILE A 136 -16.07 3.20 9.91
C ILE A 136 -14.56 3.31 10.13
N GLY A 137 -14.18 3.61 11.37
CA GLY A 137 -12.82 3.95 11.76
C GLY A 137 -12.66 5.42 12.14
N GLU A 138 -11.47 5.75 12.61
CA GLU A 138 -11.08 7.06 13.12
C GLU A 138 -11.23 8.14 12.03
N PRO A 139 -11.62 9.38 12.38
CA PRO A 139 -11.75 10.46 11.43
C PRO A 139 -10.40 10.94 10.86
N SER A 140 -10.48 11.57 9.68
CA SER A 140 -9.35 12.28 9.10
C SER A 140 -8.90 13.40 10.05
N GLY A 141 -7.59 13.47 10.32
CA GLY A 141 -6.99 14.44 11.22
C GLY A 141 -6.84 13.97 12.67
N SER A 142 -7.27 12.74 13.00
CA SER A 142 -7.06 12.12 14.32
C SER A 142 -5.62 11.65 14.54
N GLU A 143 -5.27 11.42 15.81
CA GLU A 143 -4.05 10.70 16.19
C GLU A 143 -4.29 9.19 16.14
N PHE A 144 -3.42 8.49 15.41
CA PHE A 144 -3.45 7.05 15.22
C PHE A 144 -2.31 6.43 16.01
N SER A 145 -2.58 5.39 16.81
CA SER A 145 -1.53 4.64 17.49
C SER A 145 -0.68 3.83 16.52
N GLU A 146 0.46 3.35 16.98
CA GLU A 146 1.29 2.38 16.28
C GLU A 146 0.45 1.20 15.75
N GLY A 147 0.79 0.72 14.56
CA GLY A 147 0.16 -0.44 13.94
C GLY A 147 -0.74 -0.10 12.74
N ILE A 148 -1.60 -1.06 12.39
CA ILE A 148 -2.42 -1.03 11.18
C ILE A 148 -3.85 -0.63 11.51
N HIS A 149 -4.30 0.49 10.97
CA HIS A 149 -5.66 1.00 11.09
C HIS A 149 -6.39 0.89 9.76
N VAL A 150 -7.58 0.30 9.76
CA VAL A 150 -8.36 0.05 8.54
C VAL A 150 -9.55 1.00 8.49
N ILE A 151 -9.46 1.99 7.60
CA ILE A 151 -10.56 2.94 7.38
C ILE A 151 -11.46 2.40 6.28
N ARG A 152 -12.77 2.36 6.55
CA ARG A 152 -13.78 1.91 5.60
C ARG A 152 -14.81 2.99 5.35
N TYR A 153 -15.12 3.24 4.07
CA TYR A 153 -16.23 4.07 3.65
C TYR A 153 -17.27 3.21 2.95
N LYS A 154 -18.53 3.50 3.25
CA LYS A 154 -19.70 2.80 2.72
C LYS A 154 -20.66 3.86 2.19
N VAL A 155 -21.11 3.69 0.94
CA VAL A 155 -22.04 4.62 0.30
C VAL A 155 -23.22 3.90 -0.32
N TYR A 156 -24.40 4.52 -0.25
CA TYR A 156 -25.63 4.10 -0.92
C TYR A 156 -26.12 5.14 -1.91
N ASP A 157 -26.69 4.68 -3.03
CA ASP A 157 -27.49 5.49 -3.95
C ASP A 157 -28.98 5.56 -3.50
N LEU A 158 -29.85 6.19 -4.29
CA LEU A 158 -31.27 6.28 -4.00
C LEU A 158 -32.00 4.93 -4.17
N ALA A 159 -31.51 4.08 -5.07
CA ALA A 159 -32.01 2.72 -5.31
C ALA A 159 -31.53 1.69 -4.27
N ARG A 160 -30.75 2.11 -3.26
CA ARG A 160 -30.13 1.29 -2.21
C ARG A 160 -29.04 0.34 -2.72
N ASN A 161 -28.50 0.50 -3.92
CA ASN A 161 -27.27 -0.18 -4.27
C ASN A 161 -26.11 0.41 -3.44
N LYS A 162 -25.07 -0.41 -3.26
CA LYS A 162 -24.03 -0.17 -2.25
C LYS A 162 -22.65 -0.25 -2.87
N ALA A 163 -21.80 0.69 -2.50
CA ALA A 163 -20.37 0.62 -2.75
C ALA A 163 -19.54 0.72 -1.48
N LEU A 164 -18.38 0.07 -1.51
CA LEU A 164 -17.45 -0.02 -0.38
C LEU A 164 -16.06 0.40 -0.82
N CYS A 165 -15.41 1.17 0.04
CA CYS A 165 -14.04 1.59 -0.10
C CYS A 165 -13.27 1.28 1.18
N LYS A 166 -12.05 0.75 1.06
CA LYS A 166 -11.16 0.52 2.20
C LYS A 166 -9.74 0.98 1.87
N PHE A 167 -9.09 1.62 2.83
CA PHE A 167 -7.66 1.89 2.78
C PHE A 167 -7.05 1.76 4.16
N ILE A 168 -5.72 1.69 4.19
CA ILE A 168 -4.96 1.43 5.41
C ILE A 168 -4.16 2.66 5.80
N VAL A 169 -4.16 2.97 7.09
CA VAL A 169 -3.22 3.88 7.74
C VAL A 169 -2.29 3.03 8.58
N ARG A 170 -1.00 3.01 8.27
CA ARG A 170 0.02 2.35 9.08
C ARG A 170 0.84 3.40 9.81
N VAL A 171 0.96 3.26 11.12
CA VAL A 171 1.86 4.07 11.95
C VAL A 171 3.03 3.20 12.39
N GLU A 172 4.25 3.65 12.07
CA GLU A 172 5.50 2.96 12.38
C GLU A 172 6.32 3.79 13.38
N GLU A 173 7.08 3.13 14.26
CA GLU A 173 8.07 3.80 15.11
C GLU A 173 9.23 4.35 14.26
N PRO A 174 9.96 5.39 14.72
CA PRO A 174 11.17 5.85 14.05
C PRO A 174 12.24 4.74 14.08
N LEU A 175 12.44 4.08 12.94
CA LEU A 175 13.49 3.09 12.79
C LEU A 175 14.87 3.76 12.91
N TYR A 176 15.68 3.22 13.83
CA TYR A 176 17.11 3.48 13.98
C TYR A 176 17.54 4.83 14.59
N GLY A 177 16.73 5.41 15.48
CA GLY A 177 17.17 6.51 16.33
C GLY A 177 16.38 6.62 17.64
N SER A 178 16.97 7.31 18.61
CA SER A 178 16.35 7.73 19.87
C SER A 178 16.36 9.26 19.96
N PHE A 179 15.67 9.81 20.94
CA PHE A 179 15.72 11.24 21.22
C PHE A 179 15.39 11.46 22.69
N THR A 180 15.83 12.59 23.23
CA THR A 180 15.58 13.00 24.60
C THR A 180 15.07 14.42 24.59
N CYS A 181 13.92 14.67 25.21
CA CYS A 181 13.34 16.01 25.31
C CYS A 181 13.51 16.56 26.74
N SER A 182 13.65 17.88 26.85
CA SER A 182 13.73 18.57 28.14
C SER A 182 12.43 18.46 28.96
N VAL A 183 11.29 18.30 28.30
CA VAL A 183 9.96 18.09 28.91
C VAL A 183 9.14 17.15 28.02
N GLU A 184 8.31 16.29 28.61
CA GLU A 184 7.39 15.41 27.86
C GLU A 184 6.24 16.20 27.23
N GLY A 185 5.92 15.89 25.97
CA GLY A 185 4.81 16.50 25.21
C GLY A 185 5.16 17.79 24.47
N ASN A 186 4.18 18.35 23.74
CA ASN A 186 4.37 19.54 22.89
C ASN A 186 4.18 20.84 23.70
N ILE A 187 4.98 21.02 24.75
CA ILE A 187 4.96 22.22 25.59
C ILE A 187 5.85 23.29 24.95
N TYR A 188 5.39 24.54 24.94
CA TYR A 188 6.16 25.66 24.40
C TYR A 188 7.55 25.74 25.05
N GLY A 189 8.60 25.81 24.22
CA GLY A 189 9.98 25.84 24.69
C GLY A 189 10.59 24.47 25.05
N ALA A 190 9.85 23.36 24.88
CA ALA A 190 10.45 22.03 24.95
C ALA A 190 11.50 21.88 23.84
N GLU A 191 12.67 21.35 24.18
CA GLU A 191 13.77 21.10 23.25
C GLU A 191 14.03 19.59 23.23
N CYS A 192 14.04 19.02 22.03
CA CYS A 192 14.33 17.60 21.81
C CYS A 192 15.64 17.45 21.07
N GLU A 193 16.55 16.66 21.66
CA GLU A 193 17.81 16.25 21.05
C GLU A 193 17.65 14.85 20.47
N PHE A 194 17.90 14.71 19.17
CA PHE A 194 17.90 13.43 18.48
C PHE A 194 19.24 12.73 18.64
N ARG A 195 19.24 11.41 18.62
CA ARG A 195 20.45 10.58 18.61
C ARG A 195 20.20 9.43 17.65
N CYS A 196 21.05 9.28 16.65
CA CYS A 196 20.98 8.09 15.82
C CYS A 196 21.60 6.92 16.56
N ASP A 197 21.05 5.76 16.28
CA ASP A 197 21.59 4.54 16.81
C ASP A 197 23.01 4.29 16.29
N PRO A 198 23.90 3.68 17.09
CA PRO A 198 25.25 3.39 16.64
C PRO A 198 25.25 2.57 15.35
N GLY A 199 26.04 3.00 14.36
CA GLY A 199 26.04 2.44 13.00
C GLY A 199 25.11 3.16 12.02
N TYR A 200 24.39 4.19 12.47
CA TYR A 200 23.67 5.15 11.66
C TYR A 200 24.23 6.56 11.88
N GLU A 201 24.20 7.37 10.83
CA GLU A 201 24.63 8.76 10.84
C GLU A 201 23.44 9.68 10.59
N ARG A 202 23.42 10.78 11.36
CA ARG A 202 22.32 11.74 11.38
C ARG A 202 22.39 12.63 10.14
N ARG A 203 21.30 12.69 9.39
CA ARG A 203 21.07 13.65 8.32
C ARG A 203 19.98 14.64 8.74
N GLY A 204 20.39 15.85 9.11
CA GLY A 204 19.50 16.94 9.53
C GLY A 204 19.95 17.61 10.83
N ASN A 205 19.13 18.54 11.33
CA ASN A 205 19.43 19.27 12.56
C ASN A 205 19.36 18.33 13.78
N PRO A 206 20.35 18.36 14.68
CA PRO A 206 20.36 17.53 15.87
C PRO A 206 19.29 17.84 16.90
N THR A 207 18.77 19.07 16.92
CA THR A 207 17.79 19.53 17.90
C THR A 207 16.58 20.18 17.23
N THR A 208 15.45 20.17 17.92
CA THR A 208 14.24 20.88 17.52
C THR A 208 13.55 21.47 18.75
N MET A 209 12.84 22.59 18.58
CA MET A 209 12.20 23.32 19.68
C MET A 209 10.72 23.56 19.40
N CYS A 210 9.87 23.35 20.40
CA CYS A 210 8.43 23.53 20.30
C CYS A 210 8.06 25.01 20.35
N GLN A 211 7.40 25.49 19.31
CA GLN A 211 7.03 26.89 19.09
C GLN A 211 5.66 27.21 19.71
N PHE A 212 5.29 28.50 19.72
CA PHE A 212 4.07 28.98 20.38
C PHE A 212 2.77 28.41 19.76
N ASP A 213 2.82 28.06 18.48
CA ASP A 213 1.73 27.44 17.72
C ASP A 213 1.64 25.92 17.93
N ARG A 214 2.47 25.38 18.84
CA ARG A 214 2.61 23.95 19.14
C ARG A 214 3.18 23.12 17.99
N THR A 215 3.83 23.77 17.03
CA THR A 215 4.62 23.12 15.99
C THR A 215 6.11 23.12 16.34
N TRP A 216 6.87 22.18 15.79
CA TRP A 216 8.31 22.10 15.99
C TRP A 216 9.06 23.00 14.99
N SER A 217 10.14 23.63 15.43
CA SER A 217 10.95 24.57 14.63
C SER A 217 11.62 23.94 13.41
N GLY A 218 11.65 22.61 13.32
CA GLY A 218 12.21 21.88 12.20
C GLY A 218 11.66 20.45 12.08
N VAL A 219 11.98 19.82 10.95
CA VAL A 219 11.71 18.39 10.72
C VAL A 219 12.70 17.52 11.50
N PRO A 220 12.27 16.39 12.08
CA PRO A 220 13.19 15.44 12.72
C PRO A 220 14.28 14.98 11.74
N PRO A 221 15.53 14.80 12.21
CA PRO A 221 16.60 14.27 11.38
C PRO A 221 16.34 12.81 11.03
N THR A 222 16.88 12.37 9.90
CA THR A 222 16.84 10.97 9.49
C THR A 222 18.13 10.27 9.88
N CYS A 223 18.04 9.03 10.33
CA CYS A 223 19.21 8.19 10.62
C CYS A 223 19.47 7.30 9.41
N ALA A 224 20.53 7.61 8.65
CA ALA A 224 20.97 6.81 7.50
C ALA A 224 22.06 5.83 7.93
N ALA A 225 22.15 4.65 7.34
CA ALA A 225 23.25 3.73 7.65
C ALA A 225 24.61 4.41 7.41
N MET A 226 25.56 4.18 8.31
CA MET A 226 26.92 4.72 8.17
C MET A 226 27.55 4.24 6.85
N GLU A 227 28.09 5.17 6.08
CA GLU A 227 28.89 4.82 4.90
C GLU A 227 30.30 4.41 5.35
N ILE A 228 30.66 3.16 5.08
CA ILE A 228 32.01 2.63 5.34
C ILE A 228 32.89 2.92 4.12
N THR A 229 33.97 3.67 4.34
CA THR A 229 35.00 3.96 3.34
C THR A 229 36.09 2.89 3.39
N THR A 230 36.17 2.08 2.32
CA THR A 230 37.14 0.97 2.23
C THR A 230 38.40 1.35 1.46
N ASP A 231 38.42 2.51 0.81
CA ASP A 231 39.52 3.12 0.05
C ASP A 231 40.55 3.86 0.93
N VAL A 232 40.68 3.43 2.18
CA VAL A 232 41.69 3.92 3.12
C VAL A 232 43.00 3.14 2.97
N ARG A 233 44.13 3.77 3.32
CA ARG A 233 45.47 3.18 3.16
C ARG A 233 46.05 2.54 4.42
N THR A 234 45.44 2.73 5.59
CA THR A 234 45.96 2.21 6.86
C THR A 234 44.87 1.50 7.65
N SER A 235 45.26 0.45 8.38
CA SER A 235 44.34 -0.28 9.25
C SER A 235 43.78 0.58 10.37
N SER A 236 44.54 1.56 10.90
CA SER A 236 44.04 2.50 11.91
C SER A 236 42.91 3.38 11.35
N ALA A 237 43.07 3.93 10.14
CA ALA A 237 42.05 4.76 9.51
C ALA A 237 40.76 3.98 9.20
N LEU A 238 40.88 2.68 8.93
CA LEU A 238 39.72 1.80 8.82
C LEU A 238 39.04 1.59 10.18
N LEU A 239 39.81 1.23 11.22
CA LEU A 239 39.28 0.93 12.54
C LEU A 239 38.64 2.15 13.22
N ASP A 240 39.18 3.35 12.99
CA ASP A 240 38.66 4.62 13.53
C ASP A 240 37.21 4.89 13.09
N GLN A 241 36.81 4.41 11.90
CA GLN A 241 35.42 4.52 11.42
C GLN A 241 34.42 3.77 12.31
N PHE A 242 34.85 2.66 12.93
CA PHE A 242 33.99 1.82 13.75
C PHE A 242 34.04 2.16 15.24
N SER A 243 35.06 2.92 15.66
CA SER A 243 35.28 3.31 17.05
C SER A 243 34.05 4.01 17.65
N GLY A 244 33.56 3.47 18.76
CA GLY A 244 32.35 3.94 19.46
C GLY A 244 31.03 3.62 18.75
N LYS A 245 31.06 3.09 17.53
CA LYS A 245 29.88 2.89 16.68
C LYS A 245 29.50 1.43 16.51
N ARG A 246 30.46 0.55 16.16
CA ARG A 246 30.19 -0.85 15.82
C ARG A 246 31.25 -1.80 16.38
N ARG A 247 30.85 -3.02 16.68
CA ARG A 247 31.72 -4.15 16.97
C ARG A 247 32.23 -4.74 15.66
N LEU A 248 33.41 -5.33 15.67
CA LEU A 248 33.97 -5.96 14.47
C LEU A 248 34.14 -7.45 14.70
N LEU A 249 33.60 -8.26 13.79
CA LEU A 249 33.90 -9.67 13.69
C LEU A 249 34.83 -9.85 12.50
N ILE A 250 36.12 -10.06 12.77
CA ILE A 250 37.14 -10.21 11.73
C ILE A 250 37.33 -11.70 11.50
N ILE A 251 36.98 -12.16 10.30
CA ILE A 251 37.09 -13.55 9.87
C ILE A 251 38.35 -13.68 9.02
N PHE A 252 39.18 -14.65 9.37
CA PHE A 252 40.38 -14.99 8.62
C PHE A 252 40.34 -16.47 8.20
N THR A 253 40.76 -16.74 6.97
CA THR A 253 41.05 -18.09 6.49
C THR A 253 42.23 -18.08 5.50
N PRO A 254 43.14 -19.06 5.55
CA PRO A 254 44.23 -19.17 4.58
C PRO A 254 43.77 -19.52 3.16
N SER A 255 42.56 -20.07 3.00
CA SER A 255 41.97 -20.43 1.71
C SER A 255 40.46 -20.19 1.71
N THR A 256 39.94 -19.66 0.61
CA THR A 256 38.49 -19.53 0.40
C THR A 256 37.78 -20.88 0.28
N ASP A 257 38.54 -21.97 0.08
CA ASP A 257 38.00 -23.32 0.03
C ASP A 257 37.89 -24.01 1.39
N ASP A 258 38.36 -23.36 2.46
CA ASP A 258 38.29 -23.86 3.83
C ASP A 258 36.83 -24.15 4.24
N GLN A 259 36.60 -25.35 4.78
CA GLN A 259 35.25 -25.81 5.15
C GLN A 259 34.69 -25.04 6.34
N ASN A 260 35.53 -24.63 7.29
CA ASN A 260 35.10 -23.86 8.46
C ASN A 260 34.66 -22.47 8.04
N TYR A 261 35.40 -21.83 7.12
CA TYR A 261 35.00 -20.55 6.53
C TYR A 261 33.65 -20.65 5.82
N LYS A 262 33.47 -21.64 4.93
CA LYS A 262 32.21 -21.82 4.19
C LYS A 262 31.02 -22.04 5.13
N LEU A 263 31.20 -22.83 6.19
CA LEU A 263 30.16 -23.07 7.19
C LEU A 263 29.80 -21.79 7.95
N GLN A 264 30.82 -21.04 8.40
CA GLN A 264 30.61 -19.80 9.13
C GLN A 264 29.96 -18.72 8.26
N GLU A 265 30.37 -18.59 6.99
CA GLU A 265 29.79 -17.64 6.04
C GLU A 265 28.28 -17.88 5.86
N MET A 266 27.86 -19.14 5.69
CA MET A 266 26.44 -19.49 5.60
C MET A 266 25.66 -19.10 6.86
N MET A 267 26.20 -19.38 8.05
CA MET A 267 25.54 -19.04 9.32
C MET A 267 25.38 -17.53 9.51
N LEU A 268 26.42 -16.75 9.15
CA LEU A 268 26.39 -15.29 9.29
C LEU A 268 25.45 -14.63 8.27
N GLN A 269 25.36 -15.16 7.04
CA GLN A 269 24.41 -14.68 6.04
C GLN A 269 22.96 -14.83 6.52
N THR A 270 22.62 -15.95 7.16
CA THR A 270 21.27 -16.15 7.74
C THR A 270 21.01 -15.29 8.97
N ALA A 271 22.05 -14.74 9.59
CA ALA A 271 21.99 -14.04 10.86
C ALA A 271 22.22 -12.51 10.73
N GLU A 272 22.15 -11.96 9.51
CA GLU A 272 22.44 -10.55 9.22
C GLU A 272 21.62 -9.57 10.07
N CYS A 273 20.32 -9.84 10.24
CA CYS A 273 19.44 -9.03 11.08
C CYS A 273 19.88 -9.01 12.55
N GLY A 274 20.21 -10.19 13.10
CA GLY A 274 20.66 -10.32 14.49
C GLY A 274 22.04 -9.70 14.75
N LEU A 275 22.94 -9.77 13.76
CA LEU A 275 24.24 -9.08 13.78
C LEU A 275 24.05 -7.56 13.78
N HIS A 276 23.11 -7.07 12.96
CA HIS A 276 22.80 -5.65 12.88
C HIS A 276 22.21 -5.10 14.19
N LEU A 277 21.29 -5.82 14.84
CA LEU A 277 20.76 -5.45 16.17
C LEU A 277 21.87 -5.31 17.22
N ARG A 278 22.90 -6.16 17.12
CA ARG A 278 24.09 -6.17 18.00
C ARG A 278 25.22 -5.28 17.50
N GLN A 279 24.97 -4.52 16.43
CA GLN A 279 25.87 -3.56 15.82
C GLN A 279 27.23 -4.18 15.43
N VAL A 280 27.21 -5.43 14.96
CA VAL A 280 28.38 -6.16 14.50
C VAL A 280 28.57 -5.91 13.01
N THR A 281 29.81 -5.59 12.60
CA THR A 281 30.22 -5.55 11.20
C THR A 281 31.22 -6.66 10.94
N VAL A 282 30.98 -7.43 9.89
CA VAL A 282 31.84 -8.54 9.49
C VAL A 282 32.92 -8.01 8.53
N VAL A 283 34.17 -8.33 8.84
CA VAL A 283 35.33 -8.03 7.99
C VAL A 283 35.97 -9.36 7.62
N GLU A 284 36.12 -9.61 6.33
CA GLU A 284 36.65 -10.88 5.83
C GLU A 284 38.06 -10.65 5.29
N LEU A 285 39.03 -11.43 5.78
CA LEU A 285 40.42 -11.45 5.36
C LEU A 285 40.74 -12.85 4.83
N LEU A 286 40.60 -13.03 3.52
CA LEU A 286 40.60 -14.34 2.88
C LEU A 286 41.91 -14.57 2.12
N GLY A 287 42.44 -15.78 2.20
CA GLY A 287 43.65 -16.15 1.47
C GLY A 287 44.94 -15.64 2.12
N LEU A 288 46.05 -15.93 1.44
CA LEU A 288 47.40 -15.51 1.79
C LEU A 288 48.04 -14.73 0.63
N PRO A 289 49.06 -13.89 0.91
CA PRO A 289 49.77 -13.18 -0.15
C PRO A 289 50.35 -14.18 -1.17
N PRO A 290 50.30 -13.91 -2.49
CA PRO A 290 49.82 -12.68 -3.14
C PRO A 290 48.35 -12.75 -3.62
N LYS A 291 47.57 -13.78 -3.23
CA LYS A 291 46.20 -14.02 -3.72
C LYS A 291 45.14 -13.78 -2.64
N GLU A 292 45.38 -12.79 -1.80
CA GLU A 292 44.47 -12.45 -0.72
C GLU A 292 43.39 -11.46 -1.14
N VAL A 293 42.26 -11.55 -0.45
CA VAL A 293 41.10 -10.71 -0.68
C VAL A 293 40.53 -10.30 0.66
N GLY A 294 40.48 -8.98 0.88
CA GLY A 294 39.87 -8.38 2.04
C GLY A 294 38.57 -7.73 1.63
N ARG A 295 37.48 -7.94 2.38
CA ARG A 295 36.21 -7.29 2.08
C ARG A 295 35.37 -6.96 3.31
N ILE A 296 34.57 -5.91 3.19
CA ILE A 296 33.55 -5.49 4.16
C ILE A 296 32.28 -5.22 3.38
N ASN A 297 31.19 -5.93 3.69
CA ASN A 297 29.91 -5.84 2.97
C ASN A 297 30.09 -5.92 1.44
N GLY A 298 30.95 -6.82 0.97
CA GLY A 298 31.27 -7.01 -0.45
C GLY A 298 32.20 -5.96 -1.08
N LYS A 299 32.55 -4.87 -0.38
CA LYS A 299 33.53 -3.87 -0.86
C LYS A 299 34.96 -4.33 -0.54
N LEU A 300 35.86 -4.23 -1.51
CA LEU A 300 37.26 -4.63 -1.37
C LEU A 300 38.05 -3.69 -0.46
N LEU A 301 38.99 -4.26 0.29
CA LEU A 301 39.98 -3.55 1.11
C LEU A 301 41.31 -3.45 0.38
N ASP A 302 42.04 -2.37 0.66
CA ASP A 302 43.43 -2.21 0.22
C ASP A 302 44.37 -3.25 0.88
N ILE A 303 45.42 -3.65 0.17
CA ILE A 303 46.37 -4.66 0.63
C ILE A 303 47.13 -4.23 1.88
N ASP A 304 47.50 -2.95 1.97
CA ASP A 304 48.23 -2.39 3.12
C ASP A 304 47.35 -2.43 4.39
N VAL A 305 46.03 -2.26 4.21
CA VAL A 305 45.05 -2.36 5.29
C VAL A 305 44.93 -3.79 5.79
N MET A 306 44.87 -4.77 4.87
CA MET A 306 44.81 -6.19 5.24
C MET A 306 46.04 -6.63 6.02
N GLU A 307 47.23 -6.30 5.53
CA GLU A 307 48.48 -6.59 6.24
C GLU A 307 48.54 -5.90 7.60
N GLY A 308 48.14 -4.63 7.64
CA GLY A 308 48.06 -3.84 8.86
C GLY A 308 47.12 -4.46 9.91
N LEU A 309 45.95 -4.95 9.50
CA LEU A 309 45.00 -5.63 10.38
C LEU A 309 45.57 -6.95 10.91
N ARG A 310 46.12 -7.80 10.05
CA ARG A 310 46.72 -9.08 10.46
C ARG A 310 47.84 -8.87 11.48
N LYS A 311 48.68 -7.85 11.26
CA LYS A 311 49.80 -7.52 12.16
C LYS A 311 49.32 -6.93 13.48
N ALA A 312 48.41 -5.94 13.43
CA ALA A 312 47.90 -5.26 14.62
C ALA A 312 47.16 -6.22 15.54
N LEU A 313 46.36 -7.12 14.96
CA LEU A 313 45.54 -8.08 15.69
C LEU A 313 46.23 -9.43 15.90
N ARG A 314 47.50 -9.59 15.48
CA ARG A 314 48.27 -10.83 15.61
C ARG A 314 47.47 -12.06 15.14
N ILE A 315 46.87 -11.96 13.95
CA ILE A 315 46.03 -13.03 13.40
C ILE A 315 46.93 -14.15 12.87
N SER A 316 46.69 -15.38 13.31
CA SER A 316 47.41 -16.56 12.81
C SER A 316 47.04 -16.79 11.35
N GLN A 317 48.04 -16.93 10.49
CA GLN A 317 47.84 -17.22 9.07
C GLN A 317 47.72 -18.72 8.76
N ALA A 318 47.81 -19.58 9.78
CA ALA A 318 47.90 -21.03 9.60
C ALA A 318 46.54 -21.74 9.54
N TYR A 319 45.47 -21.12 10.03
CA TYR A 319 44.16 -21.77 10.18
C TYR A 319 43.03 -20.74 10.18
N PHE A 320 41.80 -21.22 9.99
CA PHE A 320 40.58 -20.41 10.12
C PHE A 320 40.45 -19.82 11.52
N SER A 321 40.25 -18.51 11.64
CA SER A 321 40.00 -17.89 12.94
C SER A 321 39.10 -16.67 12.80
N MET A 322 38.36 -16.37 13.85
CA MET A 322 37.61 -15.13 14.00
C MET A 322 38.07 -14.38 15.23
N VAL A 323 38.13 -13.05 15.12
CA VAL A 323 38.46 -12.15 16.21
C VAL A 323 37.29 -11.19 16.42
N LEU A 324 36.71 -11.21 17.61
CA LEU A 324 35.63 -10.29 17.99
C LEU A 324 36.20 -9.10 18.73
N LEU A 325 36.08 -7.92 18.12
CA LEU A 325 36.44 -6.64 18.72
C LEU A 325 35.20 -5.93 19.25
N ASP A 326 35.31 -5.37 20.46
CA ASP A 326 34.28 -4.47 20.98
C ASP A 326 34.30 -3.10 20.26
N LYS A 327 33.35 -2.23 20.59
CA LYS A 327 33.27 -0.87 20.01
C LYS A 327 34.47 0.02 20.32
N ARG A 328 35.31 -0.33 21.28
CA ARG A 328 36.55 0.39 21.59
C ARG A 328 37.76 -0.18 20.84
N GLY A 329 37.54 -1.18 19.98
CA GLY A 329 38.59 -1.86 19.23
C GLY A 329 39.38 -2.86 20.08
N VAL A 330 38.89 -3.24 21.26
CA VAL A 330 39.58 -4.20 22.15
C VAL A 330 39.23 -5.62 21.72
N ASP A 331 40.25 -6.46 21.59
CA ASP A 331 40.13 -7.90 21.35
C ASP A 331 39.47 -8.59 22.55
N ARG A 332 38.28 -9.17 22.32
CA ARG A 332 37.44 -9.77 23.37
C ARG A 332 37.41 -11.27 23.31
N GLU A 333 37.33 -11.84 22.11
CA GLU A 333 37.18 -13.27 21.93
C GLU A 333 37.84 -13.73 20.63
N ARG A 334 38.46 -14.91 20.67
CA ARG A 334 39.11 -15.53 19.52
C ARG A 334 38.56 -16.92 19.28
N ILE A 335 37.90 -17.08 18.15
CA ILE A 335 37.12 -18.27 17.82
C ILE A 335 37.82 -19.00 16.68
N ILE A 336 38.29 -20.22 16.93
CA ILE A 336 39.10 -20.99 15.96
C ILE A 336 38.32 -22.11 15.25
N ASN A 337 37.06 -22.33 15.65
CA ASN A 337 36.13 -23.26 15.03
C ASN A 337 34.83 -22.52 14.69
N PRO A 338 34.04 -22.95 13.68
CA PRO A 338 32.75 -22.34 13.40
C PRO A 338 31.85 -22.35 14.64
N THR A 339 31.17 -21.24 14.89
CA THR A 339 30.22 -21.08 15.99
C THR A 339 28.86 -20.67 15.45
N THR A 340 27.80 -21.10 16.13
CA THR A 340 26.44 -20.73 15.74
C THR A 340 26.19 -19.24 15.98
N SER A 341 25.23 -18.67 15.27
CA SER A 341 24.81 -17.28 15.52
C SER A 341 24.29 -17.10 16.95
N GLU A 342 23.62 -18.10 17.52
CA GLU A 342 23.11 -18.07 18.90
C GLU A 342 24.24 -17.98 19.93
N GLU A 343 25.30 -18.79 19.78
CA GLU A 343 26.47 -18.75 20.66
C GLU A 343 27.18 -17.39 20.58
N LEU A 344 27.41 -16.90 19.36
CA LEU A 344 28.01 -15.59 19.11
C LEU A 344 27.17 -14.47 19.74
N PHE A 345 25.85 -14.53 19.59
CA PHE A 345 24.92 -13.55 20.14
C PHE A 345 24.89 -13.60 21.67
N SER A 346 24.85 -14.79 22.26
CA SER A 346 24.91 -14.98 23.71
C SER A 346 26.16 -14.33 24.32
N LEU A 347 27.32 -14.50 23.68
CA LEU A 347 28.57 -13.85 24.10
C LEU A 347 28.46 -12.32 24.08
N ILE A 348 27.93 -11.76 22.99
CA ILE A 348 27.76 -10.31 22.84
C ILE A 348 26.78 -9.76 23.88
N ASP A 349 25.62 -10.40 24.00
CA ASP A 349 24.50 -9.97 24.84
C ASP A 349 24.90 -9.97 26.32
N THR A 350 25.64 -11.00 26.73
CA THR A 350 26.05 -11.18 28.13
C THR A 350 27.14 -10.19 28.54
N TYR A 351 28.14 -9.95 27.67
CA TYR A 351 29.39 -9.31 28.09
C TYR A 351 29.72 -7.99 27.38
N LEU A 352 29.15 -7.74 26.20
CA LEU A 352 29.58 -6.63 25.36
C LEU A 352 28.55 -5.53 25.20
N LEU A 353 27.27 -5.78 25.50
CA LEU A 353 26.22 -4.76 25.45
C LEU A 353 26.23 -3.87 26.69
N ASP A 354 26.10 -2.56 26.47
CA ASP A 354 25.75 -1.61 27.53
C ASP A 354 24.25 -1.70 27.90
N GLU A 355 23.83 -1.01 28.96
CA GLU A 355 22.47 -1.07 29.50
C GLU A 355 21.41 -0.63 28.48
N ALA A 356 21.68 0.47 27.76
CA ALA A 356 20.80 0.98 26.71
C ALA A 356 20.69 0.02 25.52
N GLU A 357 21.80 -0.63 25.14
CA GLU A 357 21.80 -1.66 24.10
C GLU A 357 21.00 -2.90 24.49
N ARG A 358 21.03 -3.30 25.77
CA ARG A 358 20.25 -4.45 26.27
C ARG A 358 18.76 -4.17 26.23
N GLU A 359 18.32 -3.04 26.77
CA GLU A 359 16.91 -2.63 26.72
C GLU A 359 16.40 -2.59 25.28
N ARG A 360 17.23 -2.07 24.38
CA ARG A 360 16.91 -2.01 22.97
C ARG A 360 16.82 -3.40 22.33
N LEU A 361 17.77 -4.28 22.62
CA LEU A 361 17.76 -5.64 22.11
C LEU A 361 16.49 -6.39 22.57
N GLU A 362 16.08 -6.20 23.82
CA GLU A 362 14.82 -6.78 24.35
C GLU A 362 13.60 -6.25 23.59
N LYS A 363 13.54 -4.95 23.31
CA LYS A 363 12.43 -4.33 22.56
C LYS A 363 12.32 -4.90 21.13
N TYR A 364 13.44 -5.13 20.46
CA TYR A 364 13.48 -5.58 19.06
C TYR A 364 13.78 -7.07 18.89
N ARG A 365 13.72 -7.87 19.97
CA ARG A 365 14.12 -9.29 19.93
C ARG A 365 13.35 -10.09 18.89
N ASN A 366 12.05 -9.85 18.77
CA ASN A 366 11.16 -10.56 17.85
C ASN A 366 11.18 -10.01 16.41
N HIS A 367 12.03 -9.03 16.10
CA HIS A 367 12.05 -8.37 14.78
C HIS A 367 12.88 -9.13 13.74
N CYS A 368 13.72 -10.06 14.19
CA CYS A 368 14.63 -10.86 13.36
C CYS A 368 14.27 -12.36 13.36
N ASP A 369 13.18 -12.75 14.04
CA ASP A 369 12.55 -14.08 13.98
C ASP A 369 11.51 -14.10 12.85
#